data_AF-A0A1A3SIT8-F1
#
_entry.id   AF-A0A1A3SIT8-F1
#
_cell.length_a   1.000
_cell.length_b   1.000
_cell.length_c   1.000
_cell.angle_alpha   90.00
_cell.angle_beta   90.00
_cell.angle_gamma   90.00
#
_symmetry.space_group_name_H-M   'P 1'
#
loop_
_entity.id
_entity.type
_entity.pdbx_description
1 polymer ?
#
loop_
_entity_poly.entity_id
_entity_poly.type
_entity_poly.pdbx_seq_one_letter_code
_entity_poly.pdbx_strand_id
1 'polypeptide(L)'
;MASGTPTELMRSGAKDQLRFSAPPRLDLSLLSAALPEDYKATEVTPGEYLVEGHVDPQVLATVTAWCARIDVLATDMRVEQRSLEDVFLDLTGRKLRP
;
A
#
# COMPACT_ATOMS: atom_id res chain seq x y z
N MET A 1 19.99 23.54 5.10
CA MET A 1 20.64 22.71 4.06
C MET A 1 20.29 21.26 4.37
N ALA A 2 19.36 20.65 3.63
CA ALA A 2 18.99 19.25 3.83
C ALA A 2 20.04 18.37 3.12
N SER A 3 21.07 17.96 3.86
CA SER A 3 22.06 16.98 3.40
C SER A 3 21.61 15.58 3.81
N GLY A 4 20.51 15.11 3.24
CA GLY A 4 20.23 13.68 3.15
C GLY A 4 20.68 13.21 1.78
N THR A 5 21.36 12.08 1.69
CA THR A 5 21.67 11.48 0.38
C THR A 5 20.36 11.18 -0.37
N PRO A 6 20.32 11.18 -1.71
CA PRO A 6 19.09 10.84 -2.45
C PRO A 6 18.45 9.53 -1.96
N THR A 7 19.28 8.58 -1.54
CA THR A 7 18.89 7.28 -0.97
C THR A 7 18.17 7.38 0.39
N GLU A 8 18.50 8.35 1.25
CA GLU A 8 17.78 8.63 2.50
C GLU A 8 16.45 9.34 2.26
N LEU A 9 16.39 10.23 1.27
CA LEU A 9 15.14 10.88 0.85
C LEU A 9 14.19 9.87 0.19
N MET A 10 14.73 8.90 -0.56
CA MET A 10 13.97 7.79 -1.14
C MET A 10 13.40 6.88 -0.06
N ARG A 11 14.15 6.60 1.01
CA ARG A 11 13.67 5.80 2.17
C ARG A 11 12.64 6.53 3.03
N SER A 12 12.70 7.85 3.14
CA SER A 12 11.78 8.62 3.98
C SER A 12 10.54 9.13 3.22
N GLY A 13 10.59 9.15 1.88
CA GLY A 13 9.51 9.69 1.04
C GLY A 13 8.73 8.65 0.23
N ALA A 14 9.28 7.46 -0.04
CA ALA A 14 8.52 6.38 -0.67
C ALA A 14 7.63 5.74 0.41
N LYS A 15 6.31 5.97 0.33
CA LYS A 15 5.37 5.14 1.08
C LYS A 15 5.51 3.72 0.54
N ASP A 16 5.95 2.80 1.40
CA ASP A 16 5.88 1.38 1.09
C ASP A 16 4.42 1.00 0.78
N GLN A 17 4.20 -0.06 0.01
CA GLN A 17 2.87 -0.58 -0.29
C GLN A 17 2.91 -2.09 -0.13
N LEU A 18 1.80 -2.65 0.34
CA LEU A 18 1.67 -4.08 0.51
C LEU A 18 0.80 -4.63 -0.62
N ARG A 19 1.34 -5.57 -1.38
CA ARG A 19 0.62 -6.34 -2.40
C ARG A 19 0.41 -7.76 -1.93
N PHE A 20 -0.75 -8.33 -2.24
CA PHE A 20 -1.02 -9.75 -2.02
C PHE A 20 -2.11 -10.24 -2.97
N SER A 21 -2.15 -11.55 -3.18
CA SER A 21 -3.18 -12.22 -3.96
C SER A 21 -4.15 -12.97 -3.04
N ALA A 22 -5.43 -12.99 -3.41
CA ALA A 22 -6.49 -13.69 -2.69
C ALA A 22 -7.69 -13.94 -3.64
N PRO A 23 -8.78 -14.64 -3.25
CA PRO A 23 -9.98 -14.74 -4.08
C PRO A 23 -10.49 -13.35 -4.50
N PRO A 24 -11.06 -13.19 -5.69
CA PRO A 24 -11.50 -11.90 -6.19
C PRO A 24 -12.75 -11.39 -5.45
N ARG A 25 -12.97 -10.07 -5.48
CA ARG A 25 -14.16 -9.37 -4.98
C ARG A 25 -14.39 -9.55 -3.47
N LEU A 26 -13.33 -9.49 -2.68
CA LEU A 26 -13.45 -9.47 -1.21
C LEU A 26 -14.04 -8.14 -0.73
N ASP A 27 -14.85 -8.19 0.33
CA ASP A 27 -15.30 -6.98 1.01
C ASP A 27 -14.18 -6.40 1.87
N LEU A 28 -13.56 -5.33 1.36
CA LEU A 28 -12.44 -4.65 2.02
C LEU A 28 -12.89 -3.74 3.16
N SER A 29 -14.19 -3.55 3.39
CA SER A 29 -14.70 -2.65 4.43
C SER A 29 -14.16 -3.00 5.83
N LEU A 30 -14.07 -4.30 6.14
CA LEU A 30 -13.50 -4.78 7.39
C LEU A 30 -11.98 -4.56 7.49
N LEU A 31 -11.27 -4.67 6.37
CA LEU A 31 -9.84 -4.39 6.33
C LEU A 31 -9.57 -2.89 6.51
N SER A 32 -10.32 -2.04 5.79
CA SER A 32 -10.23 -0.58 5.92
C SER A 32 -10.54 -0.10 7.33
N ALA A 33 -11.49 -0.72 8.03
CA ALA A 33 -11.81 -0.40 9.42
C ALA A 33 -10.74 -0.86 10.43
N ALA A 34 -9.92 -1.86 10.07
CA ALA A 34 -8.85 -2.38 10.92
C ALA A 34 -7.50 -1.67 10.72
N LEU A 35 -7.33 -1.00 9.58
CA LEU A 35 -6.16 -0.20 9.26
C LEU A 35 -6.29 1.23 9.80
N PRO A 36 -5.17 1.95 10.02
CA PRO A 36 -5.22 3.37 10.36
C PRO A 36 -5.86 4.21 9.23
N GLU A 37 -6.34 5.41 9.57
CA GLU A 37 -7.11 6.28 8.67
C GLU A 37 -6.40 6.70 7.37
N ASP A 38 -5.07 6.78 7.40
CA ASP A 38 -4.24 7.16 6.23
C ASP A 38 -4.00 6.01 5.24
N TYR A 39 -4.54 4.82 5.49
CA TYR A 39 -4.34 3.63 4.67
C TYR A 39 -5.51 3.43 3.72
N LYS A 40 -5.18 2.93 2.52
CA LYS A 40 -6.17 2.61 1.50
C LYS A 40 -5.94 1.21 0.98
N ALA A 41 -6.95 0.36 1.11
CA ALA A 41 -6.96 -0.98 0.52
C ALA A 41 -7.82 -0.99 -0.75
N THR A 42 -7.31 -1.57 -1.83
CA THR A 42 -8.04 -1.70 -3.11
C THR A 42 -7.78 -3.06 -3.75
N GLU A 43 -8.76 -3.56 -4.50
CA GLU A 43 -8.57 -4.63 -5.47
C GLU A 43 -8.21 -3.97 -6.82
N VAL A 44 -6.96 -4.14 -7.28
CA VAL A 44 -6.45 -3.47 -8.48
C VAL A 44 -6.87 -4.23 -9.73
N THR A 45 -6.77 -5.55 -9.68
CA THR A 45 -7.33 -6.50 -10.64
C THR A 45 -8.01 -7.62 -9.85
N PRO A 46 -8.93 -8.39 -10.46
CA PRO A 46 -9.62 -9.47 -9.74
C PRO A 46 -8.64 -10.42 -9.05
N GLY A 47 -8.63 -10.42 -7.72
CA GLY A 47 -7.76 -11.25 -6.88
C GLY A 47 -6.38 -10.67 -6.58
N GLU A 48 -6.04 -9.48 -7.07
CA GLU A 48 -4.83 -8.74 -6.70
C GLU A 48 -5.18 -7.51 -5.86
N TYR A 49 -4.62 -7.47 -4.65
CA TYR A 49 -4.92 -6.45 -3.67
C TYR A 49 -3.71 -5.59 -3.37
N LEU A 50 -3.97 -4.31 -3.13
CA LEU A 50 -2.99 -3.30 -2.78
C LEU A 50 -3.42 -2.58 -1.52
N VAL A 51 -2.51 -2.46 -0.55
CA VAL A 51 -2.65 -1.60 0.62
C VAL A 51 -1.60 -0.50 0.52
N GLU A 52 -2.07 0.72 0.30
CA GLU A 52 -1.27 1.94 0.25
C GLU A 52 -1.19 2.56 1.66
N GLY A 53 0.02 2.80 2.15
CA GLY A 53 0.28 3.37 3.48
C GLY A 53 1.62 2.84 4.03
N HIS A 54 2.16 3.43 5.09
CA HIS A 54 3.47 3.00 5.59
C HIS A 54 3.45 1.51 6.02
N VAL A 55 4.17 0.63 5.34
CA VAL A 55 4.10 -0.80 5.66
C VAL A 55 5.06 -1.14 6.80
N ASP A 56 4.52 -1.28 8.00
CA ASP A 56 5.24 -1.81 9.17
C ASP A 56 4.72 -3.22 9.57
N PRO A 57 5.39 -3.94 10.48
CA PRO A 57 4.97 -5.28 10.88
C PRO A 57 3.53 -5.40 11.41
N GLN A 58 2.97 -4.35 12.02
CA GLN A 58 1.57 -4.35 12.46
C GLN A 58 0.61 -4.35 11.28
N VAL A 59 0.91 -3.64 10.19
CA VAL A 59 0.09 -3.64 8.98
C VAL A 59 0.03 -5.05 8.37
N LEU A 60 1.17 -5.73 8.26
CA LEU A 60 1.24 -7.13 7.81
C LEU A 60 0.43 -8.07 8.71
N ALA A 61 0.55 -7.92 10.03
CA ALA A 61 -0.22 -8.70 10.99
C ALA A 61 -1.73 -8.46 10.86
N THR A 62 -2.14 -7.21 10.69
CA THR A 62 -3.55 -6.83 10.49
C THR A 62 -4.13 -7.43 9.22
N VAL A 63 -3.41 -7.34 8.10
CA VAL A 63 -3.86 -7.90 6.81
C VAL A 63 -3.98 -9.42 6.89
N THR A 64 -2.96 -10.10 7.41
CA THR A 64 -2.99 -11.57 7.56
C THR A 64 -4.05 -12.05 8.55
N ALA A 65 -4.26 -11.33 9.66
CA ALA A 65 -5.34 -11.62 10.62
C ALA A 65 -6.73 -11.38 10.01
N TRP A 66 -6.89 -10.33 9.19
CA TRP A 66 -8.13 -10.10 8.46
C TRP A 66 -8.41 -11.24 7.47
N CYS A 67 -7.42 -11.68 6.69
CA CYS A 67 -7.56 -12.83 5.79
C CYS A 67 -8.01 -14.08 6.56
N ALA A 68 -7.37 -14.38 7.69
CA ALA A 68 -7.75 -15.51 8.54
C ALA A 68 -9.19 -15.39 9.07
N ARG A 69 -9.62 -14.18 9.46
CA ARG A 69 -10.98 -13.92 9.97
C ARG A 69 -12.07 -14.19 8.93
N ILE A 70 -11.77 -14.00 7.65
CA ILE A 70 -12.70 -14.28 6.55
C ILE A 70 -12.46 -15.65 5.89
N ASP A 71 -11.66 -16.51 6.52
CA ASP A 71 -11.29 -17.86 6.04
C ASP A 71 -10.64 -17.86 4.64
N VAL A 72 -9.78 -16.88 4.39
CA VAL A 72 -9.06 -16.70 3.13
C VAL A 72 -7.55 -16.86 3.35
N LEU A 73 -6.91 -17.64 2.50
CA LEU A 73 -5.45 -17.69 2.42
C LEU A 73 -4.96 -16.63 1.42
N ALA A 74 -4.20 -15.65 1.91
CA ALA A 74 -3.46 -14.74 1.04
C ALA A 74 -2.16 -15.41 0.53
N THR A 75 -1.84 -15.18 -0.73
CA THR A 75 -0.59 -15.62 -1.38
C THR A 75 0.19 -14.43 -1.92
N ASP A 76 1.43 -14.66 -2.36
CA ASP A 76 2.25 -13.67 -3.07
C ASP A 76 2.42 -12.32 -2.35
N MET A 77 2.38 -12.36 -1.01
CA MET A 77 2.43 -11.17 -0.15
C MET A 77 3.81 -10.52 -0.19
N ARG A 78 3.88 -9.26 -0.65
CA ARG A 78 5.11 -8.52 -0.93
C ARG A 78 5.00 -7.07 -0.47
N VAL A 79 6.05 -6.59 0.18
CA VAL A 79 6.21 -5.16 0.47
C VAL A 79 7.04 -4.54 -0.65
N GLU A 80 6.48 -3.54 -1.31
CA GLU A 80 7.10 -2.84 -2.43
C GLU A 80 7.27 -1.36 -2.10
N GLN A 81 8.39 -0.77 -2.53
CA GLN A 81 8.55 0.69 -2.49
C GLN A 81 7.77 1.30 -3.64
N ARG A 82 7.01 2.37 -3.39
CA ARG A 82 6.42 3.15 -4.48
C ARG A 82 7.55 3.72 -5.35
N SER A 83 7.47 3.49 -6.66
CA SER A 83 8.44 4.02 -7.62
C SER A 83 8.46 5.55 -7.59
N LEU A 84 9.66 6.13 -7.72
CA LEU A 84 9.84 7.59 -7.82
C LEU A 84 9.06 8.20 -8.99
N GLU A 85 8.87 7.47 -10.08
CA GLU A 85 8.07 7.90 -11.23
C GLU A 85 6.60 8.16 -10.87
N ASP A 86 5.99 7.30 -10.04
CA ASP A 86 4.61 7.48 -9.56
C ASP A 86 4.49 8.68 -8.61
N VAL A 87 5.51 8.92 -7.79
CA VAL A 87 5.58 10.08 -6.88
C VAL A 87 5.76 11.37 -7.69
N PHE A 88 6.59 11.34 -8.73
CA PHE A 88 6.81 12.47 -9.62
C PHE A 88 5.55 12.80 -10.43
N LEU A 89 4.81 11.80 -10.92
CA LEU A 89 3.53 11.99 -11.61
C LEU A 89 2.45 12.59 -10.68
N ASP A 90 2.35 12.14 -9.42
CA ASP A 90 1.41 12.72 -8.45
C ASP A 90 1.75 14.18 -8.11
N LEU A 91 3.04 14.50 -7.95
CA LEU A 91 3.52 15.86 -7.67
C LEU A 91 3.40 16.80 -8.87
N THR A 92 3.60 16.32 -10.10
CA THR A 92 3.53 17.13 -11.32
C THR A 92 2.11 17.24 -11.91
N GLY A 93 1.23 16.28 -11.64
CA GLY A 93 -0.17 16.29 -12.03
C GLY A 93 -1.00 17.44 -11.41
N ARG A 94 -0.53 18.08 -10.34
CA ARG A 94 -1.17 19.27 -9.75
C ARG A 94 -0.72 20.61 -10.35
N LYS A 95 0.20 20.64 -11.33
CA LYS A 95 0.73 21.89 -11.89
C LYS A 95 0.58 22.08 -13.41
N LEU A 96 -0.14 21.21 -14.11
CA LEU A 96 -0.48 21.40 -15.52
C LEU A 96 -1.99 21.61 -15.70
N ARG A 97 -2.44 22.80 -15.31
CA ARG A 97 -3.53 23.54 -15.99
C ARG A 97 -3.01 24.97 -16.19
N PRO A 98 -2.96 25.42 -17.44
CA PRO A 98 -4.12 26.09 -18.05
C PRO A 98 -4.77 25.30 -19.17
#